data_AF-W6NSI7-F1
#
_entry.id   AF-W6NSI7-F1
#
_cell.length_a   1.000
_cell.length_b   1.000
_cell.length_c   1.000
_cell.angle_alpha   90.00
_cell.angle_beta   90.00
_cell.angle_gamma   90.00
#
_symmetry.space_group_name_H-M   'P 1'
#
loop_
_entity.id
_entity.type
_entity.pdbx_description
1 polymer ?
#
loop_
_entity_poly.entity_id
_entity_poly.type
_entity_poly.pdbx_seq_one_letter_code
_entity_poly.pdbx_strand_id
1 'polypeptide(L)'
;MCDHGAGGCRHEAGEMPDFGEGQRYDMHQYIDMNKVTVLNENVDGQGKLVFKPMDRRLDRIDFVLSDCDEELLFNVPFTGQVRITGLSVIGDDDGSHPAKVRIFKDRPAMSFDDCLVEPDQEIDLKQDPNGVVDYPLKAAKFGTVSHLSIHVAKNFGHEQTKVNYIGLRGEYQADFRQQACIGALCEICTLRAFTCLWGAGKITR
;
A
#
# COMPACT_ATOMS: atom_id res chain seq x y z
N MET A 1 -41.77 -8.55 -39.44
CA MET A 1 -41.02 -9.44 -38.53
C MET A 1 -39.78 -8.69 -38.08
N CYS A 2 -39.43 -8.87 -36.83
CA CYS A 2 -38.69 -7.98 -35.92
C CYS A 2 -37.36 -7.42 -36.43
N ASP A 3 -37.03 -6.19 -36.02
CA ASP A 3 -35.75 -6.01 -35.32
C ASP A 3 -35.87 -5.01 -34.16
N HIS A 4 -35.33 -5.44 -33.02
CA HIS A 4 -35.20 -4.72 -31.76
C HIS A 4 -33.78 -4.14 -31.72
N GLY A 5 -33.56 -2.93 -31.23
CA GLY A 5 -33.32 -2.83 -29.80
C GLY A 5 -32.31 -1.72 -29.51
N ALA A 6 -32.50 -1.15 -28.32
CA ALA A 6 -31.81 0.01 -27.79
C ALA A 6 -30.39 -0.28 -27.29
N GLY A 7 -29.61 0.80 -27.18
CA GLY A 7 -28.87 1.05 -25.96
C GLY A 7 -27.36 0.81 -26.01
N GLY A 8 -26.63 1.76 -25.41
CA GLY A 8 -25.30 1.49 -24.86
C GLY A 8 -24.23 2.47 -25.31
N CYS A 9 -24.21 3.66 -24.72
CA CYS A 9 -22.99 4.46 -24.63
C CYS A 9 -21.91 3.61 -23.95
N ARG A 10 -20.91 3.16 -24.71
CA ARG A 10 -19.74 2.47 -24.16
C ARG A 10 -18.71 3.54 -23.81
N HIS A 11 -18.56 3.83 -22.52
CA HIS A 11 -17.36 4.48 -22.02
C HIS A 11 -16.18 3.57 -22.35
N GLU A 12 -15.23 4.10 -23.10
CA GLU A 12 -13.92 3.49 -23.31
C GLU A 12 -13.17 3.56 -21.99
N ALA A 13 -13.31 2.51 -21.17
CA ALA A 13 -12.38 2.28 -20.07
C ALA A 13 -11.03 1.98 -20.72
N GLY A 14 -10.10 2.95 -20.63
CA GLY A 14 -8.73 2.76 -21.08
C GLY A 14 -8.17 1.46 -20.51
N GLU A 15 -7.69 0.60 -21.39
CA GLU A 15 -7.04 -0.66 -21.03
C GLU A 15 -5.81 -0.32 -20.19
N MET A 16 -5.94 -0.55 -18.88
CA MET A 16 -4.84 -0.41 -17.95
C MET A 16 -3.86 -1.55 -18.24
N PRO A 17 -2.54 -1.33 -18.22
CA PRO A 17 -1.59 -2.40 -18.46
C PRO A 17 -1.87 -3.56 -17.50
N ASP A 18 -1.95 -4.79 -18.02
CA ASP A 18 -2.12 -6.00 -17.22
C ASP A 18 -0.84 -6.22 -16.39
N PHE A 19 -0.77 -5.57 -15.23
CA PHE A 19 0.23 -5.86 -14.22
C PHE A 19 -0.10 -7.24 -13.67
N GLY A 20 0.63 -8.26 -14.14
CA GLY A 20 0.44 -9.63 -13.67
C GLY A 20 0.41 -9.69 -12.14
N GLU A 21 -0.29 -10.68 -11.57
CA GLU A 21 -0.62 -10.74 -10.14
C GLU A 21 0.58 -10.52 -9.19
N GLY A 22 1.80 -10.78 -9.66
CA GLY A 22 3.05 -10.50 -8.95
C GLY A 22 3.50 -9.03 -8.87
N GLN A 23 2.74 -8.06 -9.39
CA GLN A 23 3.09 -6.63 -9.41
C GLN A 23 2.01 -5.72 -8.80
N ARG A 24 1.15 -6.29 -7.94
CA ARG A 24 0.14 -5.51 -7.21
C ARG A 24 0.81 -4.65 -6.13
N TYR A 25 0.49 -3.36 -6.15
CA TYR A 25 0.94 -2.36 -5.18
C TYR A 25 -0.20 -2.00 -4.21
N ASP A 26 -0.62 -2.99 -3.43
CA ASP A 26 -1.81 -2.90 -2.57
C ASP A 26 -1.48 -2.65 -1.10
N MET A 27 -0.20 -2.52 -0.72
CA MET A 27 0.19 -2.36 0.69
C MET A 27 -0.25 -1.03 1.30
N HIS A 28 -0.62 -0.03 0.49
CA HIS A 28 -1.09 1.26 0.98
C HIS A 28 -2.29 1.15 1.94
N GLN A 29 -3.13 0.12 1.80
CA GLN A 29 -4.31 -0.10 2.66
C GLN A 29 -3.94 -0.52 4.09
N TYR A 30 -2.74 -1.07 4.29
CA TYR A 30 -2.24 -1.53 5.60
C TYR A 30 -1.35 -0.49 6.28
N ILE A 31 -1.14 0.68 5.65
CA ILE A 31 -0.39 1.79 6.23
C ILE A 31 -1.30 2.55 7.20
N ASP A 32 -0.82 2.82 8.40
CA ASP A 32 -1.52 3.69 9.36
C ASP A 32 -1.25 5.16 9.01
N MET A 33 -2.00 5.70 8.05
CA MET A 33 -1.86 7.07 7.53
C MET A 33 -1.92 8.16 8.60
N ASN A 34 -2.52 7.90 9.76
CA ASN A 34 -2.60 8.85 10.86
C ASN A 34 -1.27 8.98 11.62
N LYS A 35 -0.42 7.95 11.55
CA LYS A 35 0.88 7.90 12.21
C LYS A 35 2.05 8.03 11.23
N VAL A 36 1.77 8.11 9.92
CA VAL A 36 2.80 8.43 8.93
C VAL A 36 3.35 9.82 9.25
N THR A 37 4.67 9.91 9.33
CA THR A 37 5.39 11.17 9.52
C THR A 37 6.40 11.33 8.41
N VAL A 38 6.50 12.54 7.86
CA VAL A 38 7.44 12.86 6.79
C VAL A 38 8.26 14.06 7.25
N LEU A 39 9.58 13.94 7.20
CA LEU A 39 10.49 15.02 7.54
C LEU A 39 10.99 15.71 6.28
N ASN A 40 11.21 17.02 6.39
CA ASN A 40 11.63 17.92 5.32
C ASN A 40 10.61 18.06 4.17
N GLU A 41 9.32 17.84 4.44
CA GLU A 41 8.26 18.20 3.50
C GLU A 41 7.95 19.71 3.58
N ASN A 42 7.77 20.35 2.42
CA ASN A 42 7.45 21.78 2.31
C ASN A 42 6.08 22.11 2.91
N VAL A 43 5.10 21.23 2.70
CA VAL A 43 3.75 21.38 3.26
C VAL A 43 3.43 20.17 4.13
N ASP A 44 3.22 20.42 5.42
CA ASP A 44 2.91 19.38 6.40
C ASP A 44 1.69 18.54 5.97
N GLY A 45 1.87 17.22 5.98
CA GLY A 45 0.83 16.27 5.65
C GLY A 45 0.59 16.06 4.15
N GLN A 46 1.43 16.59 3.25
CA GLN A 46 1.38 16.20 1.85
C GLN A 46 2.09 14.87 1.58
N GLY A 47 3.14 14.57 2.34
CA GLY A 47 3.94 13.35 2.21
C GLY A 47 3.17 12.06 2.48
N LYS A 48 2.03 12.09 3.17
CA LYS A 48 1.13 10.93 3.33
C LYS A 48 0.26 10.67 2.09
N LEU A 49 -0.02 11.70 1.28
CA LEU A 49 -0.92 11.61 0.12
C LEU A 49 -0.27 10.88 -1.06
N VAL A 50 1.07 10.76 -1.07
CA VAL A 50 1.81 10.02 -2.11
C VAL A 50 1.61 8.50 -2.00
N PHE A 51 1.17 8.01 -0.84
CA PHE A 51 0.79 6.61 -0.63
C PHE A 51 -0.67 6.40 -1.07
N LYS A 52 -0.86 6.14 -2.37
CA LYS A 52 -2.17 5.98 -3.00
C LYS A 52 -2.26 4.65 -3.77
N PRO A 53 -3.45 4.23 -4.22
CA PRO A 53 -3.60 3.03 -5.04
C PRO A 53 -2.84 3.17 -6.37
N MET A 54 -2.39 2.03 -6.90
CA MET A 54 -1.69 1.95 -8.19
C MET A 54 -2.49 2.59 -9.34
N ASP A 55 -3.81 2.47 -9.34
CA ASP A 55 -4.67 3.06 -10.38
C ASP A 55 -4.57 4.59 -10.43
N ARG A 56 -4.25 5.22 -9.29
CA ARG A 56 -4.08 6.67 -9.14
C ARG A 56 -2.63 7.12 -9.17
N ARG A 57 -1.68 6.24 -9.52
CA ARG A 57 -0.24 6.53 -9.48
C ARG A 57 0.19 7.67 -10.42
N LEU A 58 -0.54 7.86 -11.52
CA LEU A 58 -0.28 8.92 -12.51
C LEU A 58 -0.95 10.25 -12.14
N ASP A 59 -1.75 10.29 -11.07
CA ASP A 59 -2.36 11.53 -10.59
C ASP A 59 -1.26 12.43 -10.02
N ARG A 60 -1.03 13.58 -10.66
CA ARG A 60 -0.03 14.57 -10.22
C ARG A 60 -0.60 15.65 -9.29
N ILE A 61 -1.84 15.46 -8.84
CA ILE A 61 -2.53 16.37 -7.91
C ILE A 61 -1.93 16.24 -6.52
N ASP A 62 -1.77 14.99 -6.07
CA ASP A 62 -1.19 14.65 -4.78
C ASP A 62 0.31 14.39 -4.96
N PHE A 63 1.14 15.29 -4.43
CA PHE A 63 2.60 15.20 -4.46
C PHE A 63 3.18 15.71 -3.15
N VAL A 64 4.44 15.39 -2.89
CA VAL A 64 5.25 16.00 -1.84
C VAL A 64 6.46 16.65 -2.47
N LEU A 65 6.80 17.83 -1.97
CA LEU A 65 7.98 18.59 -2.35
C LEU A 65 8.83 18.77 -1.10
N SER A 66 10.14 18.67 -1.23
CA SER A 66 11.05 19.00 -0.14
C SER A 66 11.14 20.50 0.09
N ASP A 67 11.38 20.92 1.33
CA ASP A 67 11.40 22.34 1.70
C ASP A 67 12.75 23.00 1.38
N CYS A 68 13.81 22.53 2.06
CA CYS A 68 15.11 23.20 2.05
C CYS A 68 16.14 22.55 1.10
N ASP A 69 16.14 21.22 1.03
CA ASP A 69 17.16 20.43 0.34
C ASP A 69 16.53 19.23 -0.38
N GLU A 70 17.32 18.45 -1.11
CA GLU A 70 16.86 17.27 -1.85
C GLU A 70 16.48 16.06 -0.98
N GLU A 71 16.76 16.11 0.32
CA GLU A 71 16.53 15.00 1.24
C GLU A 71 15.08 14.95 1.74
N LEU A 72 14.48 13.75 1.79
CA LEU A 72 13.16 13.51 2.35
C LEU A 72 13.17 12.21 3.16
N LEU A 73 12.53 12.21 4.33
CA LEU A 73 12.45 11.01 5.17
C LEU A 73 11.00 10.67 5.48
N PHE A 74 10.54 9.51 5.02
CA PHE A 74 9.20 8.99 5.27
C PHE A 74 9.29 7.90 6.34
N ASN A 75 8.55 8.06 7.43
CA ASN A 75 8.36 7.05 8.46
C ASN A 75 6.95 6.47 8.34
N VAL A 76 6.87 5.22 7.90
CA VAL A 76 5.63 4.56 7.49
C VAL A 76 5.33 3.39 8.44
N PRO A 77 4.46 3.59 9.44
CA PRO A 77 3.97 2.50 10.28
C PRO A 77 2.89 1.69 9.57
N PHE A 78 2.91 0.37 9.75
CA PHE A 78 1.86 -0.53 9.31
C PHE A 78 0.91 -0.88 10.46
N THR A 79 -0.32 -1.27 10.12
CA THR A 79 -1.35 -1.71 11.07
C THR A 79 -1.14 -3.14 11.59
N GLY A 80 -0.21 -3.88 10.99
CA GLY A 80 0.21 -5.22 11.39
C GLY A 80 1.53 -5.58 10.73
N GLN A 81 1.95 -6.84 10.90
CA GLN A 81 3.18 -7.33 10.27
C GLN A 81 2.99 -7.48 8.75
N VAL A 82 3.94 -6.97 7.98
CA VAL A 82 3.93 -7.10 6.52
C VAL A 82 5.26 -7.64 6.00
N ARG A 83 5.19 -8.33 4.86
CA ARG A 83 6.35 -8.71 4.07
C ARG A 83 6.42 -7.84 2.85
N ILE A 84 7.49 -7.07 2.71
CA ILE A 84 7.67 -6.20 1.53
C ILE A 84 8.64 -6.87 0.55
N THR A 85 8.24 -6.91 -0.72
CA THR A 85 8.99 -7.56 -1.80
C THR A 85 9.34 -6.60 -2.94
N GLY A 86 8.72 -5.43 -3.01
CA GLY A 86 9.01 -4.43 -4.03
C GLY A 86 8.63 -3.01 -3.61
N LEU A 87 9.26 -2.05 -4.28
CA LEU A 87 9.06 -0.62 -4.16
C LEU A 87 8.92 -0.02 -5.57
N SER A 88 7.98 0.91 -5.73
CA SER A 88 7.87 1.76 -6.91
C SER A 88 7.81 3.21 -6.44
N VAL A 89 8.56 4.08 -7.11
CA VAL A 89 8.61 5.52 -6.81
C VAL A 89 8.43 6.26 -8.12
N ILE A 90 7.56 7.26 -8.11
CA ILE A 90 7.34 8.14 -9.26
C ILE A 90 7.58 9.58 -8.80
N GLY A 91 8.58 10.21 -9.37
CA GLY A 91 8.82 11.65 -9.29
C GLY A 91 8.34 12.38 -10.54
N ASP A 92 8.85 13.60 -10.75
CA ASP A 92 8.62 14.33 -12.01
C ASP A 92 9.55 13.83 -13.14
N ASP A 93 9.37 14.37 -14.35
CA ASP A 93 10.23 14.08 -15.52
C ASP A 93 11.49 14.97 -15.58
N ASP A 94 11.79 15.67 -14.49
CA ASP A 94 12.90 16.62 -14.39
C ASP A 94 13.99 16.14 -13.38
N GLY A 95 14.91 17.04 -13.04
CA GLY A 95 15.97 16.77 -12.06
C GLY A 95 15.47 16.58 -10.62
N SER A 96 14.22 16.95 -10.30
CA SER A 96 13.63 16.78 -8.97
C SER A 96 13.23 15.34 -8.67
N HIS A 97 13.31 14.45 -9.67
CA HIS A 97 13.06 13.02 -9.49
C HIS A 97 14.05 12.42 -8.47
N PRO A 98 13.60 11.57 -7.54
CA PRO A 98 14.50 10.94 -6.57
C PRO A 98 15.46 9.98 -7.29
N ALA A 99 16.77 10.11 -7.05
CA ALA A 99 17.81 9.31 -7.68
C ALA A 99 18.33 8.19 -6.78
N LYS A 100 18.31 8.41 -5.46
CA LYS A 100 18.82 7.42 -4.49
C LYS A 100 17.89 7.32 -3.30
N VAL A 101 17.47 6.10 -3.01
CA VAL A 101 16.63 5.79 -1.85
C VAL A 101 17.30 4.75 -0.97
N ARG A 102 17.26 5.00 0.34
CA ARG A 102 17.70 4.10 1.40
C ARG A 102 16.49 3.65 2.19
N ILE A 103 16.47 2.36 2.50
CA ILE A 103 15.34 1.73 3.17
C ILE A 103 15.83 1.11 4.47
N PHE A 104 15.06 1.33 5.52
CA PHE A 104 15.35 0.85 6.87
C PHE A 104 14.10 0.19 7.44
N LYS A 105 14.28 -0.95 8.09
CA LYS A 105 13.17 -1.69 8.71
C LYS A 105 13.14 -1.53 10.22
N ASP A 106 11.93 -1.55 10.78
CA ASP A 106 11.64 -1.63 12.21
C ASP A 106 12.35 -0.57 13.06
N ARG A 107 12.54 0.62 12.48
CA ARG A 107 13.05 1.81 13.18
C ARG A 107 11.94 2.85 13.25
N PRO A 108 11.18 2.91 14.36
CA PRO A 108 10.14 3.92 14.50
C PRO A 108 10.77 5.31 14.66
N ALA A 109 10.13 6.32 14.06
CA ALA A 109 10.50 7.73 14.21
C ALA A 109 11.98 8.04 13.91
N MET A 110 12.51 7.53 12.79
CA MET A 110 13.86 7.89 12.38
C MET A 110 14.01 9.37 12.07
N SER A 111 15.20 9.87 12.36
CA SER A 111 15.70 11.19 12.01
C SER A 111 16.81 11.11 10.95
N PHE A 112 17.28 12.26 10.45
CA PHE A 112 18.39 12.32 9.49
C PHE A 112 19.72 11.83 10.09
N ASP A 113 19.93 12.00 11.40
CA ASP A 113 21.11 11.47 12.10
C ASP A 113 21.12 9.94 12.08
N ASP A 114 19.95 9.30 12.20
CA ASP A 114 19.82 7.84 12.12
C ASP A 114 20.07 7.29 10.71
N CYS A 115 19.90 8.13 9.68
CA CYS A 115 20.11 7.80 8.27
C CYS A 115 21.60 7.73 7.87
N LEU A 116 22.51 8.12 8.79
CA LEU A 116 23.96 7.97 8.63
C LEU A 116 24.42 6.51 8.82
N VAL A 117 23.59 5.68 9.46
CA VAL A 117 23.84 4.26 9.66
C VAL A 117 23.65 3.49 8.35
N GLU A 118 24.32 2.35 8.20
CA GLU A 118 24.14 1.47 7.05
C GLU A 118 22.66 1.09 6.86
N PRO A 119 22.07 1.35 5.67
CA PRO A 119 20.68 0.99 5.38
C PRO A 119 20.51 -0.51 5.16
N ASP A 120 19.32 -1.03 5.44
CA ASP A 120 19.00 -2.43 5.14
C ASP A 120 19.09 -2.73 3.65
N GLN A 121 18.68 -1.76 2.82
CA GLN A 121 18.82 -1.79 1.38
C GLN A 121 18.94 -0.36 0.82
N GLU A 122 19.89 -0.17 -0.10
CA GLU A 122 20.03 1.05 -0.90
C GLU A 122 19.68 0.74 -2.36
N ILE A 123 18.99 1.67 -3.02
CA ILE A 123 18.49 1.53 -4.39
C ILE A 123 18.77 2.80 -5.16
N ASP A 124 19.46 2.66 -6.29
CA ASP A 124 19.60 3.71 -7.28
C ASP A 124 18.38 3.69 -8.20
N LEU A 125 17.59 4.76 -8.14
CA LEU A 125 16.40 4.95 -8.94
C LEU A 125 16.76 5.47 -10.34
N LYS A 126 15.82 5.33 -11.26
CA LYS A 126 15.87 5.87 -12.63
C LYS A 126 14.73 6.85 -12.77
N GLN A 127 14.94 7.91 -13.55
CA GLN A 127 13.86 8.82 -13.93
C GLN A 127 12.78 8.04 -14.68
N ASP A 128 11.67 7.82 -13.99
CA ASP A 128 10.52 7.09 -14.50
C ASP A 128 9.22 7.80 -14.10
N PRO A 129 8.74 8.76 -14.93
CA PRO A 129 7.49 9.48 -14.66
C PRO A 129 6.24 8.60 -14.80
N ASN A 130 6.37 7.37 -15.32
CA ASN A 130 5.26 6.46 -15.58
C ASN A 130 5.16 5.30 -14.56
N GLY A 131 6.15 5.14 -13.68
CA GLY A 131 6.19 4.07 -12.68
C GLY A 131 6.18 2.66 -13.29
N VAL A 132 6.84 2.49 -14.44
CA VAL A 132 7.05 1.20 -15.11
C VAL A 132 8.16 0.39 -14.41
N VAL A 133 9.12 1.06 -13.77
CA VAL A 133 10.26 0.41 -13.11
C VAL A 133 9.84 -0.12 -11.73
N ASP A 134 10.04 -1.42 -11.54
CA ASP A 134 9.86 -2.13 -10.26
C ASP A 134 11.22 -2.33 -9.60
N TYR A 135 11.33 -1.93 -8.33
CA TYR A 135 12.54 -2.14 -7.54
C TYR A 135 12.33 -3.27 -6.54
N PRO A 136 12.88 -4.48 -6.79
CA PRO A 136 12.70 -5.60 -5.89
C PRO A 136 13.44 -5.39 -4.57
N LEU A 137 12.73 -5.63 -3.48
CA LEU A 137 13.28 -5.63 -2.13
C LEU A 137 13.65 -7.04 -1.71
N LYS A 138 14.72 -7.17 -0.93
CA LYS A 138 15.18 -8.46 -0.42
C LYS A 138 14.17 -8.97 0.60
N ALA A 139 13.23 -9.80 0.16
CA ALA A 139 12.19 -10.39 1.01
C ALA A 139 12.74 -11.14 2.25
N ALA A 140 13.99 -11.63 2.20
CA ALA A 140 14.67 -12.22 3.34
C ALA A 140 15.02 -11.19 4.45
N LYS A 141 15.26 -9.93 4.07
CA LYS A 141 15.48 -8.83 5.02
C LYS A 141 14.16 -8.22 5.50
N PHE A 142 13.21 -8.04 4.58
CA PHE A 142 11.90 -7.41 4.79
C PHE A 142 10.77 -8.43 4.93
N GLY A 143 11.06 -9.59 5.53
CA GLY A 143 10.11 -10.68 5.70
C GLY A 143 9.02 -10.39 6.73
N THR A 144 9.36 -9.62 7.76
CA THR A 144 8.46 -9.23 8.85
C THR A 144 8.82 -7.80 9.19
N VAL A 145 7.98 -6.85 8.80
CA VAL A 145 8.17 -5.41 8.98
C VAL A 145 6.93 -4.84 9.63
N SER A 146 7.10 -4.06 10.70
CA SER A 146 6.02 -3.29 11.33
C SER A 146 6.15 -1.80 11.06
N HIS A 147 7.38 -1.32 10.88
CA HIS A 147 7.69 0.06 10.54
C HIS A 147 8.69 0.09 9.39
N LEU A 148 8.43 0.90 8.37
CA LEU A 148 9.33 1.09 7.24
C LEU A 148 9.71 2.56 7.16
N SER A 149 11.01 2.84 7.14
CA SER A 149 11.51 4.19 6.88
C SER A 149 12.16 4.23 5.50
N ILE A 150 11.74 5.21 4.70
CA ILE A 150 12.21 5.43 3.34
C ILE A 150 12.90 6.79 3.34
N HIS A 151 14.21 6.78 3.16
CA HIS A 151 15.02 7.98 3.07
C HIS A 151 15.41 8.24 1.62
N VAL A 152 14.96 9.36 1.06
CA VAL A 152 15.43 9.87 -0.23
C VAL A 152 16.69 10.69 0.03
N ALA A 153 17.83 10.16 -0.38
CA ALA A 153 19.13 10.75 -0.07
C ALA A 153 19.63 11.72 -1.14
N LYS A 154 19.22 11.53 -2.41
CA LYS A 154 19.62 12.36 -3.56
C LYS A 154 18.56 12.37 -4.64
N ASN A 155 18.56 13.42 -5.45
CA ASN A 155 17.80 13.53 -6.70
C ASN A 155 18.74 13.60 -7.93
N PHE A 156 18.18 13.90 -9.10
CA PHE A 156 18.92 13.97 -10.37
C PHE A 156 19.60 15.34 -10.63
N GLY A 157 19.82 16.15 -9.58
CA GLY A 157 20.60 17.39 -9.63
C GLY A 157 19.79 18.67 -9.51
N HIS A 158 18.60 18.61 -8.90
CA HIS A 158 17.77 19.77 -8.60
C HIS A 158 17.87 20.14 -7.11
N GLU A 159 17.51 21.37 -6.72
CA GLU A 159 17.62 21.80 -5.31
C GLU A 159 16.57 21.13 -4.41
N GLN A 160 15.41 20.79 -4.99
CA GLN A 160 14.29 20.17 -4.29
C GLN A 160 13.90 18.87 -4.96
N THR A 161 13.41 17.93 -4.15
CA THR A 161 12.95 16.63 -4.59
C THR A 161 11.44 16.58 -4.57
N LYS A 162 10.85 16.09 -5.67
CA LYS A 162 9.41 15.95 -5.82
C LYS A 162 9.03 14.49 -6.02
N VAL A 163 8.14 14.02 -5.17
CA VAL A 163 7.60 12.65 -5.24
C VAL A 163 6.10 12.71 -5.40
N ASN A 164 5.59 12.08 -6.45
CA ASN A 164 4.16 12.04 -6.79
C ASN A 164 3.49 10.76 -6.27
N TYR A 165 4.24 9.65 -6.22
CA TYR A 165 3.72 8.36 -5.80
C TYR A 165 4.80 7.48 -5.18
N ILE A 166 4.45 6.80 -4.09
CA ILE A 166 5.23 5.71 -3.51
C ILE A 166 4.32 4.49 -3.40
N GLY A 167 4.65 3.44 -4.14
CA GLY A 167 3.98 2.16 -4.13
C GLY A 167 4.81 1.12 -3.39
N LEU A 168 4.18 0.40 -2.47
CA LEU A 168 4.77 -0.76 -1.80
C LEU A 168 4.08 -2.05 -2.26
N ARG A 169 4.89 -3.05 -2.60
CA ARG A 169 4.46 -4.38 -3.02
C ARG A 169 4.86 -5.41 -1.97
N GLY A 170 3.93 -6.27 -1.60
CA GLY A 170 4.14 -7.18 -0.48
C GLY A 170 2.95 -8.07 -0.14
N GLU A 171 3.04 -8.72 1.01
CA GLU A 171 2.00 -9.58 1.58
C GLU A 171 1.75 -9.13 3.01
N TYR A 172 0.48 -8.89 3.37
CA TYR A 172 0.10 -8.66 4.75
C TYR A 172 0.12 -9.99 5.52
N GLN A 173 0.88 -10.05 6.61
CA GLN A 173 0.89 -11.19 7.50
C GLN A 173 -0.12 -10.90 8.61
N ALA A 174 -1.29 -11.51 8.49
CA ALA A 174 -2.31 -11.39 9.51
C ALA A 174 -1.74 -11.81 10.87
N ASP A 175 -1.57 -10.84 11.77
CA ASP A 175 -1.35 -11.12 13.19
C ASP A 175 -2.54 -11.97 13.66
N PHE A 176 -2.24 -13.17 14.14
CA PHE A 176 -3.22 -14.16 14.63
C PHE A 176 -3.85 -13.73 15.96
N ARG A 177 -4.20 -12.45 16.14
CA ARG A 177 -4.84 -11.92 17.34
C ARG A 177 -6.24 -11.41 17.00
N GLN A 178 -7.19 -12.25 17.45
CA GLN A 178 -8.62 -12.00 17.64
C GLN A 178 -9.51 -11.96 16.39
N GLN A 179 -9.69 -13.13 15.77
CA GLN A 179 -11.05 -13.62 15.51
C GLN A 179 -11.53 -14.40 16.74
N ALA A 180 -11.81 -13.66 17.81
CA ALA A 180 -12.73 -14.11 18.85
C ALA A 180 -13.98 -13.24 18.72
N CYS A 181 -15.13 -13.89 18.58
CA CYS A 181 -16.48 -13.32 18.63
C CYS A 181 -17.05 -12.68 17.34
N ILE A 182 -17.22 -13.47 16.28
CA ILE A 182 -18.52 -13.47 15.55
C ILE A 182 -18.96 -14.92 15.41
N GLY A 183 -19.39 -15.49 16.54
CA GLY A 183 -19.84 -16.87 16.63
C GLY A 183 -20.62 -17.12 17.91
N ALA A 184 -21.41 -16.15 18.38
CA ALA A 184 -22.35 -16.34 19.49
C ALA A 184 -23.32 -15.15 19.61
N LEU A 185 -24.04 -14.79 18.54
CA LEU A 185 -25.34 -14.11 18.64
C LEU A 185 -26.19 -14.50 17.41
N CYS A 186 -26.53 -15.78 17.32
CA CYS A 186 -27.73 -16.21 16.61
C CYS A 186 -28.39 -17.33 17.41
N GLU A 187 -28.83 -16.99 18.62
CA GLU A 187 -29.65 -17.86 19.46
C GLU A 187 -31.10 -17.35 19.54
N ILE A 188 -31.61 -16.68 18.49
CA ILE A 188 -33.00 -16.20 18.43
C ILE A 188 -33.73 -16.43 17.06
N CYS A 189 -33.08 -16.89 16.00
CA CYS A 189 -33.78 -17.33 14.77
C CYS A 189 -33.37 -18.78 14.47
N THR A 190 -34.10 -19.82 14.85
CA THR A 190 -35.35 -20.23 14.16
C THR A 190 -36.03 -21.34 14.98
N LEU A 191 -36.72 -20.96 16.06
CA LEU A 191 -37.74 -21.82 16.68
C LEU A 191 -39.01 -21.72 15.82
N ARG A 192 -39.08 -22.54 14.75
CA ARG A 192 -40.30 -23.08 14.12
C ARG A 192 -39.95 -23.63 12.74
N ALA A 193 -39.85 -24.96 12.67
CA ALA A 193 -40.39 -25.80 11.58
C ALA A 193 -39.58 -27.11 11.47
N PHE A 194 -39.61 -27.94 12.50
CA PHE A 194 -39.30 -29.37 12.35
C PHE A 194 -40.10 -30.21 13.35
N THR A 195 -41.43 -30.15 13.25
CA THR A 195 -42.26 -31.27 13.68
C THR A 195 -42.30 -32.27 12.54
N CYS A 196 -41.30 -33.14 12.53
CA CYS A 196 -41.29 -34.37 11.75
C CYS A 196 -42.41 -35.27 12.29
N LEU A 197 -43.45 -35.48 11.49
CA LEU A 197 -44.31 -36.65 11.58
C LEU A 197 -43.42 -37.90 11.51
N TRP A 198 -43.52 -38.77 12.51
CA TRP A 198 -43.29 -40.23 12.56
C TRP A 198 -43.22 -40.58 14.05
N GLY A 199 -43.89 -41.56 14.63
CA GLY A 199 -44.82 -42.58 14.17
C GLY A 199 -45.32 -43.25 15.45
N ALA A 200 -46.64 -43.39 15.61
CA ALA A 200 -47.24 -44.03 16.76
C ALA A 200 -47.01 -45.55 16.70
N GLY A 201 -45.96 -46.00 17.41
CA GLY A 201 -45.68 -47.41 17.67
C GLY A 201 -46.30 -47.85 18.99
N LYS A 202 -47.23 -48.80 18.88
CA LYS A 202 -47.97 -49.47 19.96
C LYS A 202 -47.04 -50.09 21.01
N ILE A 203 -47.37 -49.93 22.29
CA ILE A 203 -46.90 -50.83 23.36
C ILE A 203 -48.13 -51.36 24.09
N THR A 204 -48.35 -52.65 23.90
CA THR A 204 -49.28 -53.54 24.59
C THR A 204 -48.91 -53.71 26.06
N ARG A 205 -49.92 -53.84 26.91
CA ARG A 205 -49.86 -54.66 28.12
C ARG A 205 -51.18 -55.41 28.28
#